data_AF-A0A832J1E5-F1
#
_entry.id   AF-A0A832J1E5-F1
#
_cell.length_a   1.000
_cell.length_b   1.000
_cell.length_c   1.000
_cell.angle_alpha   90.00
_cell.angle_beta   90.00
_cell.angle_gamma   90.00
#
_symmetry.space_group_name_H-M   'P 1'
#
loop_
_entity.id
_entity.type
_entity.pdbx_description
1 polymer ?
#
loop_
_entity_poly.entity_id
_entity_poly.type
_entity_poly.pdbx_seq_one_letter_code
_entity_poly.pdbx_strand_id
1 'polypeptide(L)'
;MEVVATGKLTTFGGQSKYQMVIEDIAPAGMGALMAMLEKRKAALAAEGLFAPERKCELPYLPEVIGVITSPSGAVIRDILHRLRDRFPRKVLIWPVAVQGKQCAPEVTRAIEGFNAMTPGGALPRPDLLIVARGGGSIEDLWGFNEEIVARAAAASDIPLISAVGHETDTTLIDYVSDRRAPTPTAAAELAVPVRSELLAWVEEQGARLTRAATGAVDMRKQRLRDLSRALPKPESLLDTPRQRLDRATERLPAALTRAAQVKRLRLSEVSGSLRPATLMRRVDEARARLADRAARLNSELLTRDVNRKRDAFEQISARLSRVAKGQVQGWANRLQALERIRQTLGYKETLNRGYAVVRGDGDVVTTAKAAKKAASLEIEFADGRYAVGAKAAPRKAKPKETPPDQGSLF
;
A
#
# COMPACT_ATOMS: atom_id res chain seq x y z
N MET A 1 -4.10 95.73 56.11
CA MET A 1 -3.28 94.51 56.15
C MET A 1 -3.04 94.22 57.61
N GLU A 2 -3.72 93.21 58.15
CA GLU A 2 -3.54 92.81 59.56
C GLU A 2 -2.39 91.82 59.63
N VAL A 3 -1.39 92.13 60.46
CA VAL A 3 -0.19 91.32 60.64
C VAL A 3 -0.01 91.06 62.13
N VAL A 4 0.25 89.80 62.46
CA VAL A 4 0.69 89.37 63.78
C VAL A 4 2.22 89.46 63.76
N ALA A 5 2.76 90.47 64.44
CA ALA A 5 4.19 90.63 64.63
C ALA A 5 4.57 90.11 66.02
N THR A 6 5.53 89.19 66.08
CA THR A 6 6.08 88.64 67.31
C THR A 6 7.46 89.22 67.52
N GLY A 7 7.76 89.73 68.71
CA GLY A 7 9.01 90.44 68.94
C GLY A 7 9.14 90.96 70.37
N LYS A 8 10.26 91.64 70.65
CA LYS A 8 10.56 92.19 71.97
C LYS A 8 10.23 93.68 72.02
N LEU A 9 9.51 94.08 73.07
CA LEU A 9 9.26 95.48 73.37
C LEU A 9 10.47 96.07 74.13
N THR A 10 11.12 97.07 73.57
CA THR A 10 12.22 97.80 74.20
C THR A 10 11.81 99.25 74.46
N THR A 11 12.29 99.81 75.56
CA THR A 11 12.02 101.21 75.97
C THR A 11 13.27 102.04 75.86
N PHE A 12 13.18 103.21 75.21
CA PHE A 12 14.30 104.14 75.12
C PHE A 12 14.28 105.10 76.33
N GLY A 13 15.23 104.94 77.27
CA GLY A 13 15.19 105.51 78.63
C GLY A 13 15.23 107.04 78.79
N GLY A 14 15.08 107.83 77.72
CA GLY A 14 15.06 109.29 77.77
C GLY A 14 13.77 109.95 77.25
N GLN A 15 12.92 109.20 76.54
CA GLN A 15 11.61 109.67 76.05
C GLN A 15 10.69 108.46 76.15
N SER A 16 9.58 108.55 76.89
CA SER A 16 8.63 107.45 77.17
C SER A 16 7.95 106.89 75.90
N LYS A 17 8.73 106.29 75.00
CA LYS A 17 8.33 105.70 73.72
C LYS A 17 8.73 104.22 73.77
N TYR A 18 7.76 103.37 73.52
CA TYR A 18 7.95 101.93 73.37
C TYR A 18 8.26 101.63 71.90
N GLN A 19 9.35 100.92 71.64
CA GLN A 19 9.71 100.42 70.32
C GLN A 19 9.59 98.89 70.34
N MET A 20 8.95 98.29 69.34
CA MET A 20 8.91 96.84 69.19
C MET A 20 9.93 96.42 68.13
N VAL A 21 10.89 95.59 68.51
CA VAL A 21 11.81 94.94 67.57
C VAL A 21 11.15 93.63 67.14
N ILE A 22 10.72 93.57 65.88
CA ILE A 22 9.99 92.44 65.31
C ILE A 22 10.98 91.32 64.96
N GLU A 23 10.79 90.14 65.56
CA GLU A 23 11.58 88.93 65.26
C GLU A 23 10.91 88.07 64.18
N ASP A 24 9.57 88.05 64.13
CA ASP A 24 8.78 87.34 63.13
C ASP A 24 7.50 88.14 62.77
N ILE A 25 7.12 88.15 61.49
CA ILE A 25 5.94 88.88 61.01
C ILE A 25 5.12 87.98 60.08
N ALA A 26 3.91 87.63 60.52
CA ALA A 26 2.99 86.79 59.76
C ALA A 26 1.66 87.52 59.52
N PRO A 27 1.05 87.43 58.33
CA PRO A 27 -0.31 87.91 58.09
C PRO A 27 -1.31 87.25 59.07
N ALA A 28 -2.19 88.04 59.67
CA ALA A 28 -3.20 87.53 60.59
C ALA A 28 -4.18 86.58 59.87
N GLY A 29 -4.39 85.36 60.38
CA GLY A 29 -5.36 84.39 59.86
C GLY A 29 -4.79 83.15 59.17
N MET A 30 -3.52 83.15 58.73
CA MET A 30 -2.91 81.97 58.07
C MET A 30 -2.80 80.75 58.97
N GLY A 31 -2.52 80.93 60.28
CA GLY A 31 -2.42 79.83 61.23
C GLY A 31 -3.74 79.07 61.43
N ALA A 32 -4.87 79.78 61.40
CA ALA A 32 -6.20 79.17 61.50
C ALA A 32 -6.55 78.37 60.23
N LEU A 33 -6.22 78.91 59.06
CA LEU A 33 -6.38 78.21 57.78
C LEU A 33 -5.50 76.95 57.73
N MET A 34 -4.21 77.05 58.03
CA MET A 34 -3.32 75.88 58.06
C MET A 34 -3.78 74.81 59.06
N ALA A 35 -4.28 75.19 60.24
CA ALA A 35 -4.85 74.24 61.19
C ALA A 35 -6.12 73.56 60.63
N MET A 36 -6.96 74.27 59.89
CA MET A 36 -8.12 73.69 59.20
C MET A 36 -7.70 72.72 58.09
N LEU A 37 -6.65 73.05 57.33
CA LEU A 37 -6.12 72.20 56.27
C LEU A 37 -5.55 70.89 56.82
N GLU A 38 -4.69 70.97 57.84
CA GLU A 38 -4.12 69.77 58.48
C GLU A 38 -5.20 68.90 59.12
N LYS A 39 -6.23 69.49 59.76
CA LYS A 39 -7.37 68.73 60.27
C LYS A 39 -8.14 68.00 59.17
N ARG A 40 -8.40 68.66 58.03
CA ARG A 40 -9.08 68.04 56.87
C ARG A 40 -8.23 66.96 56.22
N LYS A 41 -6.95 67.23 56.03
CA LYS A 41 -5.98 66.27 55.49
C LYS A 41 -5.94 65.01 56.36
N ALA A 42 -5.86 65.15 57.68
CA ALA A 42 -5.89 64.02 58.60
C ALA A 42 -7.20 63.22 58.50
N ALA A 43 -8.35 63.89 58.40
CA ALA A 43 -9.66 63.23 58.25
C ALA A 43 -9.76 62.43 56.94
N LEU A 44 -9.41 63.04 55.80
CA LEU A 44 -9.48 62.38 54.48
C LEU A 44 -8.40 61.31 54.30
N ALA A 45 -7.25 61.46 54.94
CA ALA A 45 -6.23 60.42 55.02
C ALA A 45 -6.73 59.20 55.81
N ALA A 46 -7.44 59.42 56.94
CA ALA A 46 -8.02 58.35 57.74
C ALA A 46 -9.13 57.58 56.99
N GLU A 47 -9.86 58.26 56.11
CA GLU A 47 -10.80 57.64 55.17
C GLU A 47 -10.11 56.89 54.02
N GLY A 48 -8.79 57.02 53.86
CA GLY A 48 -8.01 56.34 52.82
C GLY A 48 -8.08 56.99 51.44
N LEU A 49 -8.52 58.25 51.32
CA LEU A 49 -8.64 58.92 50.02
C LEU A 49 -7.29 59.15 49.33
N PHE A 50 -6.18 59.13 50.07
CA PHE A 50 -4.82 59.32 49.54
C PHE A 50 -4.08 58.01 49.29
N ALA A 51 -4.75 56.87 49.46
CA ALA A 51 -4.15 55.55 49.31
C ALA A 51 -3.61 55.36 47.88
N PRO A 52 -2.33 54.96 47.70
CA PRO A 52 -1.74 54.81 46.37
C PRO A 52 -2.46 53.76 45.52
N GLU A 53 -3.13 52.79 46.14
CA GLU A 53 -3.89 51.73 45.47
C GLU A 53 -5.15 52.25 44.76
N ARG A 54 -5.64 53.46 45.12
CA ARG A 54 -6.80 54.08 44.45
C ARG A 54 -6.41 54.90 43.22
N LYS A 55 -5.11 55.18 43.04
CA LYS A 55 -4.63 56.01 41.94
C LYS A 55 -4.63 55.24 40.63
N CYS A 56 -5.21 55.82 39.61
CA CYS A 56 -5.25 55.28 38.26
C CYS A 56 -3.95 55.59 37.50
N GLU A 57 -3.44 54.62 36.74
CA GLU A 57 -2.32 54.89 35.83
C GLU A 57 -2.76 55.82 34.69
N LEU A 58 -1.87 56.75 34.33
CA LEU A 58 -2.14 57.66 33.22
C LEU A 58 -2.13 56.89 31.90
N PRO A 59 -3.06 57.15 30.98
CA PRO A 59 -3.01 56.57 29.65
C PRO A 59 -1.72 57.01 28.95
N TYR A 60 -1.03 56.06 28.32
CA TYR A 60 0.24 56.36 27.63
C TYR A 60 0.06 57.43 26.55
N LEU A 61 -1.09 57.46 25.88
CA LEU A 61 -1.36 58.39 24.80
C LEU A 61 -2.87 58.73 24.74
N PRO A 62 -3.35 59.71 25.54
CA PRO A 62 -4.76 60.10 25.53
C PRO A 62 -5.15 60.67 24.16
N GLU A 63 -6.35 60.36 23.66
CA GLU A 63 -6.89 60.99 22.46
C GLU A 63 -7.44 62.38 22.77
N VAL A 64 -8.12 62.49 23.91
CA VAL A 64 -8.81 63.70 24.36
C VAL A 64 -8.40 64.04 25.79
N ILE A 65 -7.91 65.27 25.99
CA ILE A 65 -7.51 65.79 27.30
C ILE A 65 -8.52 66.85 27.74
N GLY A 66 -9.14 66.65 28.90
CA GLY A 66 -10.01 67.63 29.54
C GLY A 66 -9.20 68.58 30.39
N VAL A 67 -9.32 69.89 30.17
CA VAL A 67 -8.60 70.91 30.96
C VAL A 67 -9.62 71.76 31.71
N ILE A 68 -9.51 71.73 33.04
CA ILE A 68 -10.35 72.50 33.97
C ILE A 68 -9.52 73.70 34.41
N THR A 69 -9.79 74.86 33.80
CA THR A 69 -9.09 76.11 34.09
C THR A 69 -9.88 77.33 33.56
N SER A 70 -9.38 78.53 33.83
CA SER A 70 -9.97 79.76 33.29
C SER A 70 -9.62 79.93 31.80
N PRO A 71 -10.60 80.25 30.93
CA PRO A 71 -10.38 80.36 29.48
C PRO A 71 -9.47 81.52 29.09
N SER A 72 -9.30 82.53 29.95
CA SER A 72 -8.58 83.77 29.66
C SER A 72 -7.11 83.77 30.17
N GLY A 73 -6.65 82.66 30.76
CA GLY A 73 -5.36 82.60 31.47
C GLY A 73 -4.13 82.38 30.56
N ALA A 74 -2.93 82.70 31.08
CA ALA A 74 -1.65 82.27 30.49
C ALA A 74 -1.51 80.73 30.54
N VAL A 75 -1.99 80.13 31.63
CA VAL A 75 -2.00 78.69 31.93
C VAL A 75 -2.48 77.83 30.76
N ILE A 76 -3.66 78.15 30.21
CA ILE A 76 -4.22 77.36 29.10
C ILE A 76 -3.36 77.49 27.83
N ARG A 77 -2.78 78.67 27.57
CA ARG A 77 -1.88 78.87 26.44
C ARG A 77 -0.59 78.08 26.60
N ASP A 78 -0.05 78.00 27.81
CA ASP A 78 1.15 77.23 28.11
C ASP A 78 0.92 75.72 27.94
N ILE A 79 -0.21 75.20 28.43
CA ILE A 79 -0.62 73.80 28.23
C ILE A 79 -0.79 73.50 26.75
N LEU A 80 -1.55 74.34 26.01
CA LEU A 80 -1.80 74.14 24.59
C LEU A 80 -0.52 74.23 23.75
N HIS A 81 0.37 75.16 24.07
CA HIS A 81 1.66 75.28 23.39
C HIS A 81 2.51 74.04 23.62
N ARG A 82 2.62 73.57 24.87
CA ARG A 82 3.43 72.40 25.20
C ARG A 82 2.89 71.10 24.61
N LEU A 83 1.57 70.93 24.60
CA LEU A 83 0.94 69.80 23.90
C LEU A 83 1.20 69.86 22.40
N ARG A 84 1.08 71.03 21.75
CA ARG A 84 1.37 71.17 20.32
C ARG A 84 2.82 70.85 19.95
N ASP A 85 3.75 71.26 20.80
CA ASP A 85 5.19 71.01 20.62
C ASP A 85 5.56 69.55 20.86
N ARG A 86 5.08 68.96 21.97
CA ARG A 86 5.47 67.61 22.40
C ARG A 86 4.69 66.50 21.68
N PHE A 87 3.36 66.54 21.72
CA PHE A 87 2.49 65.63 20.97
C PHE A 87 1.07 66.23 20.84
N PRO A 88 0.68 66.77 19.68
CA PRO A 88 -0.63 67.40 19.49
C PRO A 88 -1.81 66.46 19.80
N ARG A 89 -2.72 66.88 20.69
CA ARG A 89 -3.94 66.16 21.07
C ARG A 89 -5.16 67.06 21.12
N LYS A 90 -6.34 66.46 21.11
CA LYS A 90 -7.61 67.19 21.24
C LYS A 90 -7.75 67.65 22.70
N VAL A 91 -8.10 68.90 22.89
CA VAL A 91 -8.27 69.49 24.22
C VAL A 91 -9.70 70.00 24.37
N LEU A 92 -10.39 69.52 25.40
CA LEU A 92 -11.72 70.01 25.81
C LEU A 92 -11.55 70.90 27.03
N ILE A 93 -11.98 72.15 26.94
CA ILE A 93 -11.84 73.11 28.04
C ILE A 93 -13.17 73.22 28.76
N TRP A 94 -13.16 72.99 30.08
CA TRP A 94 -14.28 73.35 30.94
C TRP A 94 -13.93 74.63 31.69
N PRO A 95 -14.54 75.78 31.34
CA PRO A 95 -14.22 77.05 31.97
C PRO A 95 -14.70 77.06 33.42
N VAL A 96 -13.79 77.35 34.35
CA VAL A 96 -14.09 77.51 35.77
C VAL A 96 -13.39 78.74 36.36
N ALA A 97 -13.97 79.29 37.41
CA ALA A 97 -13.32 80.23 38.31
C ALA A 97 -12.18 79.52 39.04
N VAL A 98 -10.96 80.01 38.87
CA VAL A 98 -9.75 79.41 39.47
C VAL A 98 -9.37 80.06 40.81
N GLN A 99 -10.17 81.01 41.30
CA GLN A 99 -9.96 81.75 42.54
C GLN A 99 -11.29 82.23 43.13
N GLY A 100 -11.29 82.52 44.43
CA GLY A 100 -12.47 82.99 45.15
C GLY A 100 -13.47 81.89 45.50
N LYS A 101 -14.61 82.28 46.09
CA LYS A 101 -15.60 81.36 46.68
C LYS A 101 -16.29 80.42 45.69
N GLN A 102 -16.31 80.77 44.40
CA GLN A 102 -16.92 79.93 43.35
C GLN A 102 -15.97 78.84 42.84
N CYS A 103 -14.69 78.86 43.21
CA CYS A 103 -13.68 77.93 42.71
C CYS A 103 -14.05 76.47 43.02
N ALA A 104 -14.24 76.14 44.30
CA ALA A 104 -14.53 74.78 44.72
C ALA A 104 -15.82 74.17 44.10
N PRO A 105 -16.99 74.85 44.10
CA PRO A 105 -18.20 74.30 43.49
C PRO A 105 -18.12 74.22 41.95
N GLU A 106 -17.40 75.12 41.28
CA GLU A 106 -17.23 75.05 39.81
C GLU A 106 -16.28 73.94 39.39
N VAL A 107 -15.14 73.78 40.07
CA VAL A 107 -14.18 72.69 39.81
C VAL A 107 -14.84 71.33 40.05
N THR A 108 -15.60 71.19 41.14
CA THR A 108 -16.35 69.96 41.45
C THR A 108 -17.32 69.60 40.32
N ARG A 109 -18.15 70.56 39.88
CA ARG A 109 -19.08 70.35 38.75
C ARG A 109 -18.37 70.05 37.44
N ALA A 110 -17.17 70.58 37.21
CA ALA A 110 -16.40 70.30 36.01
C ALA A 110 -15.86 68.86 36.01
N ILE A 111 -15.34 68.38 37.14
CA ILE A 111 -14.88 66.98 37.28
C ILE A 111 -16.05 66.02 37.10
N GLU A 112 -17.15 66.24 37.82
CA GLU A 112 -18.36 65.42 37.71
C GLU A 112 -18.96 65.48 36.30
N GLY A 113 -18.99 66.69 35.71
CA GLY A 113 -19.49 66.93 34.36
C GLY A 113 -18.73 66.14 33.29
N PHE A 114 -17.39 66.10 33.36
CA PHE A 114 -16.60 65.28 32.45
C PHE A 114 -16.81 63.78 32.67
N ASN A 115 -16.94 63.33 33.93
CA ASN A 115 -17.20 61.92 34.24
C ASN A 115 -18.59 61.46 33.75
N ALA A 116 -19.58 62.36 33.75
CA ALA A 116 -20.93 62.10 33.25
C ALA A 116 -21.04 62.05 31.72
N MET A 117 -19.99 62.44 30.98
CA MET A 117 -19.99 62.37 29.52
C MET A 117 -19.92 60.92 29.03
N THR A 118 -20.57 60.62 27.91
CA THR A 118 -20.52 59.29 27.30
C THR A 118 -19.23 59.11 26.49
N PRO A 119 -18.59 57.92 26.55
CA PRO A 119 -17.56 57.55 25.60
C PRO A 119 -18.13 57.51 24.17
N GLY A 120 -17.53 58.26 23.24
CA GLY A 120 -18.01 58.39 21.86
C GLY A 120 -19.16 59.39 21.68
N GLY A 121 -19.12 60.17 20.59
CA GLY A 121 -20.06 61.24 20.28
C GLY A 121 -19.38 62.47 19.67
N ALA A 122 -20.15 63.53 19.37
CA ALA A 122 -19.60 64.80 18.88
C ALA A 122 -18.71 65.51 19.92
N LEU A 123 -19.00 65.30 21.21
CA LEU A 123 -18.18 65.72 22.34
C LEU A 123 -17.82 64.47 23.17
N PRO A 124 -16.69 63.80 22.87
CA PRO A 124 -16.30 62.58 23.57
C PRO A 124 -15.85 62.88 25.00
N ARG A 125 -16.10 61.93 25.92
CA ARG A 125 -15.50 61.93 27.25
C ARG A 125 -13.97 61.99 27.17
N PRO A 126 -13.28 62.82 27.97
CA PRO A 126 -11.82 62.82 28.03
C PRO A 126 -11.23 61.52 28.60
N ASP A 127 -10.03 61.16 28.14
CA ASP A 127 -9.25 60.03 28.67
C ASP A 127 -8.39 60.45 29.88
N LEU A 128 -8.17 61.76 30.02
CA LEU A 128 -7.31 62.37 31.02
C LEU A 128 -7.84 63.76 31.38
N LEU A 129 -7.86 64.08 32.67
CA LEU A 129 -8.19 65.43 33.17
C LEU A 129 -6.93 66.14 33.66
N ILE A 130 -6.86 67.44 33.42
CA ILE A 130 -5.86 68.34 34.00
C ILE A 130 -6.61 69.46 34.71
N VAL A 131 -6.46 69.54 36.03
CA VAL A 131 -6.92 70.69 36.81
C VAL A 131 -5.73 71.61 36.96
N ALA A 132 -5.81 72.80 36.35
CA ALA A 132 -4.67 73.70 36.28
C ALA A 132 -4.99 75.10 36.76
N ARG A 133 -4.06 75.65 37.53
CA ARG A 133 -4.04 77.06 37.93
C ARG A 133 -2.63 77.63 37.72
N GLY A 134 -2.55 78.94 37.48
CA GLY A 134 -1.30 79.67 37.48
C GLY A 134 -0.85 80.02 38.90
N GLY A 135 0.26 80.74 39.02
CA GLY A 135 0.73 81.19 40.32
C GLY A 135 -0.24 82.18 41.00
N GLY A 136 -0.17 82.24 42.33
CA GLY A 136 -0.99 83.12 43.17
C GLY A 136 -0.72 82.89 44.65
N SER A 137 -1.36 83.67 45.52
CA SER A 137 -1.20 83.49 46.97
C SER A 137 -1.91 82.22 47.46
N ILE A 138 -1.57 81.79 48.67
CA ILE A 138 -2.22 80.65 49.33
C ILE A 138 -3.73 80.88 49.48
N GLU A 139 -4.18 82.13 49.69
CA GLU A 139 -5.61 82.44 49.79
C GLU A 139 -6.37 82.11 48.51
N ASP A 140 -5.75 82.36 47.36
CA ASP A 140 -6.40 82.05 46.09
C ASP A 140 -6.39 80.55 45.77
N LEU A 141 -5.43 79.78 46.32
CA LEU A 141 -5.36 78.31 46.18
C LEU A 141 -6.39 77.60 47.08
N TRP A 142 -7.02 78.34 48.00
CA TRP A 142 -7.86 77.75 49.04
C TRP A 142 -9.04 76.94 48.51
N GLY A 143 -9.60 77.32 47.36
CA GLY A 143 -10.70 76.58 46.72
C GLY A 143 -10.34 75.12 46.39
N PHE A 144 -9.06 74.81 46.19
CA PHE A 144 -8.56 73.45 45.92
C PHE A 144 -8.29 72.63 47.19
N ASN A 145 -8.39 73.27 48.37
CA ASN A 145 -8.28 72.63 49.69
C ASN A 145 -9.66 72.33 50.32
N GLU A 146 -10.74 72.55 49.57
CA GLU A 146 -12.08 72.20 50.01
C GLU A 146 -12.37 70.71 49.84
N GLU A 147 -13.13 70.17 50.78
CA GLU A 147 -13.45 68.74 50.85
C GLU A 147 -14.23 68.27 49.62
N ILE A 148 -15.11 69.11 49.07
CA ILE A 148 -15.92 68.78 47.89
C ILE A 148 -15.05 68.48 46.66
N VAL A 149 -13.97 69.25 46.47
CA VAL A 149 -13.04 69.08 45.33
C VAL A 149 -12.22 67.81 45.52
N ALA A 150 -11.74 67.57 46.74
CA ALA A 150 -10.99 66.35 47.08
C ALA A 150 -11.85 65.09 46.87
N ARG A 151 -13.11 65.10 47.30
CA ARG A 151 -14.02 63.97 47.10
C ARG A 151 -14.37 63.76 45.63
N ALA A 152 -14.60 64.82 44.87
CA ALA A 152 -14.87 64.74 43.43
C ALA A 152 -13.67 64.19 42.65
N ALA A 153 -12.46 64.64 42.96
CA ALA A 153 -11.23 64.10 42.36
C ALA A 153 -11.03 62.61 42.71
N ALA A 154 -11.29 62.21 43.96
CA ALA A 154 -11.14 60.83 44.42
C ALA A 154 -12.19 59.87 43.84
N ALA A 155 -13.34 60.40 43.43
CA ALA A 155 -14.44 59.65 42.81
C ALA A 155 -14.42 59.72 41.28
N SER A 156 -13.43 60.41 40.69
CA SER A 156 -13.28 60.51 39.25
C SER A 156 -12.83 59.17 38.66
N ASP A 157 -13.58 58.68 37.67
CA ASP A 157 -13.21 57.50 36.89
C ASP A 157 -12.18 57.84 35.79
N ILE A 158 -12.08 59.13 35.43
CA ILE A 158 -11.05 59.64 34.50
C ILE A 158 -9.80 59.99 35.31
N PRO A 159 -8.60 59.51 34.92
CA PRO A 159 -7.36 59.89 35.57
C PRO A 159 -7.16 61.41 35.60
N LEU A 160 -6.69 61.95 36.72
CA LEU A 160 -6.59 63.38 36.97
C LEU A 160 -5.16 63.78 37.34
N ILE A 161 -4.64 64.77 36.62
CA ILE A 161 -3.39 65.46 36.93
C ILE A 161 -3.72 66.79 37.59
N SER A 162 -3.20 66.99 38.81
CA SER A 162 -3.27 68.30 39.48
C SER A 162 -2.06 69.14 39.13
N ALA A 163 -2.31 70.36 38.68
CA ALA A 163 -1.31 71.36 38.28
C ALA A 163 -1.64 72.73 38.89
N VAL A 164 -1.92 72.73 40.19
CA VAL A 164 -2.42 73.89 40.94
C VAL A 164 -1.37 74.49 41.86
N GLY A 165 -0.58 73.66 42.53
CA GLY A 165 0.47 74.08 43.46
C GLY A 165 1.85 74.24 42.81
N HIS A 166 2.73 75.03 43.45
CA HIS A 166 4.17 75.04 43.17
C HIS A 166 4.90 74.00 44.03
N GLU A 167 6.21 73.87 43.89
CA GLU A 167 7.00 72.88 44.65
C GLU A 167 6.76 72.93 46.19
N THR A 168 6.49 74.10 46.76
CA THR A 168 6.26 74.30 48.21
C THR A 168 4.80 74.21 48.65
N ASP A 169 3.84 74.50 47.76
CA ASP A 169 2.44 74.74 48.13
C ASP A 169 1.58 73.55 47.70
N THR A 170 1.66 72.45 48.46
CA THR A 170 0.86 71.24 48.15
C THR A 170 -0.57 71.42 48.62
N THR A 171 -1.52 71.28 47.70
CA THR A 171 -2.95 71.39 47.97
C THR A 171 -3.59 70.03 48.21
N LEU A 172 -4.81 70.02 48.74
CA LEU A 172 -5.54 68.79 49.04
C LEU A 172 -5.84 67.97 47.76
N ILE A 173 -6.16 68.65 46.66
CA ILE A 173 -6.35 68.01 45.35
C ILE A 173 -5.06 67.34 44.85
N ASP A 174 -3.87 67.88 45.15
CA ASP A 174 -2.60 67.27 44.74
C ASP A 174 -2.40 65.89 45.40
N TYR A 175 -2.83 65.72 46.64
CA TYR A 175 -2.74 64.45 47.36
C TYR A 175 -3.69 63.39 46.78
N VAL A 176 -4.89 63.82 46.42
CA VAL A 176 -5.93 62.93 45.87
C VAL A 176 -5.65 62.57 44.42
N SER A 177 -5.15 63.51 43.61
CA SER A 177 -4.90 63.31 42.19
C SER A 177 -3.98 62.11 41.92
N ASP A 178 -4.18 61.48 40.77
CA ASP A 178 -3.38 60.33 40.35
C ASP A 178 -1.92 60.72 40.15
N ARG A 179 -1.71 61.90 39.58
CA ARG A 179 -0.39 62.51 39.41
C ARG A 179 -0.42 63.99 39.74
N ARG A 180 0.61 64.43 40.46
CA ARG A 180 0.89 65.83 40.72
C ARG A 180 1.89 66.37 39.71
N ALA A 181 1.60 67.53 39.16
CA ALA A 181 2.52 68.32 38.34
C ALA A 181 2.85 69.64 39.06
N PRO A 182 4.13 70.04 39.16
CA PRO A 182 4.53 71.28 39.83
C PRO A 182 4.19 72.55 39.02
N THR A 183 3.88 72.40 37.73
CA THR A 183 3.51 73.50 36.84
C THR A 183 2.48 73.04 35.80
N PRO A 184 1.69 73.96 35.23
CA PRO A 184 0.80 73.64 34.11
C PRO A 184 1.53 73.04 32.90
N THR A 185 2.75 73.51 32.60
CA THR A 185 3.58 72.96 31.54
C THR A 185 4.03 71.54 31.85
N ALA A 186 4.43 71.26 33.09
CA ALA A 186 4.78 69.91 33.53
C ALA A 186 3.58 68.95 33.46
N ALA A 187 2.36 69.45 33.66
CA ALA A 187 1.15 68.65 33.52
C ALA A 187 0.95 68.18 32.07
N ALA A 188 1.13 69.09 31.11
CA ALA A 188 1.11 68.74 29.69
C ALA A 188 2.22 67.74 29.32
N GLU A 189 3.38 67.85 29.95
CA GLU A 189 4.51 66.94 29.76
C GLU A 189 4.28 65.53 30.30
N LEU A 190 3.60 65.41 31.43
CA LEU A 190 3.19 64.11 32.00
C LEU A 190 2.04 63.48 31.22
N ALA A 191 1.20 64.30 30.59
CA ALA A 191 0.01 63.85 29.85
C ALA A 191 0.34 63.14 28.53
N VAL A 192 1.45 63.50 27.86
CA VAL A 192 1.78 62.97 26.53
C VAL A 192 3.27 62.62 26.36
N PRO A 193 3.60 61.56 25.59
CA PRO A 193 4.97 61.19 25.26
C PRO A 193 5.58 62.18 24.26
N VAL A 194 6.89 62.09 24.02
CA VAL A 194 7.57 62.94 23.03
C VAL A 194 7.38 62.38 21.62
N ARG A 195 6.75 63.14 20.72
CA ARG A 195 6.43 62.68 19.35
C ARG A 195 7.69 62.37 18.52
N SER A 196 8.75 63.18 18.64
CA SER A 196 9.99 62.98 17.89
C SER A 196 10.70 61.68 18.25
N GLU A 197 10.69 61.29 19.53
CA GLU A 197 11.24 60.00 19.97
C GLU A 197 10.46 58.82 19.38
N LEU A 198 9.12 58.90 19.37
CA LEU A 198 8.28 57.87 18.77
C LEU A 198 8.51 57.74 17.26
N LEU A 199 8.64 58.86 16.56
CA LEU A 199 8.96 58.86 15.12
C LEU A 199 10.33 58.23 14.86
N ALA A 200 11.36 58.63 15.61
CA ALA A 200 12.70 58.07 15.50
C ALA A 200 12.71 56.55 15.76
N TRP A 201 11.95 56.10 16.77
CA TRP A 201 11.81 54.69 17.07
C TRP A 201 11.15 53.90 15.92
N VAL A 202 10.08 54.42 15.32
CA VAL A 202 9.41 53.80 14.17
C VAL A 202 10.35 53.72 12.97
N GLU A 203 11.12 54.78 12.69
CA GLU A 203 12.12 54.79 11.63
C GLU A 203 13.22 53.76 11.86
N GLU A 204 13.69 53.62 13.10
CA GLU A 204 14.68 52.60 13.48
C GLU A 204 14.13 51.18 13.26
N GLN A 205 12.88 50.91 13.67
CA GLN A 205 12.24 49.62 13.41
C GLN A 205 12.11 49.33 11.90
N GLY A 206 11.77 50.34 11.10
CA GLY A 206 11.71 50.24 9.64
C GLY A 206 13.07 49.93 9.01
N ALA A 207 14.13 50.60 9.47
CA ALA A 207 15.50 50.35 9.02
C ALA A 207 15.97 48.94 9.42
N ARG A 208 15.62 48.49 10.63
CA ARG A 208 15.92 47.13 11.12
C ARG A 208 15.21 46.07 10.30
N LEU A 209 13.92 46.24 10.01
CA LEU A 209 13.14 45.34 9.16
C LEU A 209 13.77 45.21 7.78
N THR A 210 14.14 46.33 7.17
CA THR A 210 14.77 46.37 5.84
C THR A 210 16.10 45.61 5.82
N ARG A 211 16.98 45.85 6.80
CA ARG A 211 18.26 45.11 6.91
C ARG A 211 18.04 43.61 7.10
N ALA A 212 17.10 43.21 7.94
CA ALA A 212 16.78 41.81 8.17
C ALA A 212 16.25 41.13 6.90
N ALA A 213 15.36 41.78 6.15
CA ALA A 213 14.83 41.27 4.90
C ALA A 213 15.94 41.11 3.83
N THR A 214 16.79 42.12 3.66
CA THR A 214 17.92 42.05 2.72
C THR A 214 18.89 40.94 3.11
N GLY A 215 19.31 40.87 4.37
CA GLY A 215 20.19 39.82 4.85
C GLY A 215 19.61 38.41 4.68
N ALA A 216 18.30 38.25 4.89
CA ALA A 216 17.60 36.99 4.68
C ALA A 216 17.61 36.53 3.20
N VAL A 217 17.48 37.46 2.26
CA VAL A 217 17.57 37.18 0.82
C VAL A 217 19.01 36.85 0.43
N ASP A 218 19.98 37.63 0.89
CA ASP A 218 21.39 37.44 0.54
C ASP A 218 21.94 36.12 1.08
N MET A 219 21.57 35.73 2.29
CA MET A 219 21.93 34.43 2.85
C MET A 219 21.37 33.27 2.02
N ARG A 220 20.13 33.39 1.53
CA ARG A 220 19.51 32.37 0.65
C ARG A 220 20.18 32.31 -0.71
N LYS A 221 20.50 33.47 -1.31
CA LYS A 221 21.27 33.55 -2.56
C LYS A 221 22.65 32.93 -2.40
N GLN A 222 23.33 33.21 -1.29
CA GLN A 222 24.65 32.65 -1.02
C GLN A 222 24.58 31.13 -0.86
N ARG A 223 23.63 30.62 -0.06
CA ARG A 223 23.40 29.18 0.08
C ARG A 223 23.10 28.49 -1.25
N LEU A 224 22.29 29.12 -2.11
CA LEU A 224 22.02 28.61 -3.45
C LEU A 224 23.30 28.56 -4.30
N ARG A 225 24.12 29.62 -4.28
CA ARG A 225 25.40 29.64 -4.99
C ARG A 225 26.34 28.54 -4.50
N ASP A 226 26.44 28.36 -3.19
CA ASP A 226 27.34 27.35 -2.62
C ASP A 226 26.86 25.92 -2.93
N LEU A 227 25.56 25.64 -2.84
CA LEU A 227 24.98 24.36 -3.27
C LEU A 227 25.13 24.14 -4.79
N SER A 228 24.98 25.20 -5.59
CA SER A 228 25.15 25.12 -7.04
C SER A 228 26.60 24.79 -7.45
N ARG A 229 27.59 25.18 -6.64
CA ARG A 229 28.99 24.79 -6.86
C ARG A 229 29.27 23.33 -6.49
N ALA A 230 28.52 22.77 -5.55
CA ALA A 230 28.63 21.38 -5.15
C ALA A 230 27.97 20.42 -6.17
N LEU A 231 27.14 20.94 -7.09
CA LEU A 231 26.57 20.15 -8.16
C LEU A 231 27.67 19.71 -9.15
N PRO A 232 27.75 18.42 -9.49
CA PRO A 232 28.69 17.94 -10.50
C PRO A 232 28.42 18.63 -11.85
N LYS A 233 29.46 18.81 -12.66
CA LYS A 233 29.30 19.30 -14.03
C LYS A 233 28.36 18.35 -14.79
N PRO A 234 27.45 18.86 -15.64
CA PRO A 234 26.57 18.02 -16.44
C PRO A 234 27.31 16.93 -17.25
N GLU A 235 28.51 17.25 -17.74
CA GLU A 235 29.38 16.29 -18.44
C GLU A 235 29.77 15.11 -17.54
N SER A 236 30.17 15.37 -16.29
CA SER A 236 30.58 14.34 -15.34
C SER A 236 29.45 13.39 -14.94
N LEU A 237 28.20 13.84 -14.99
CA LEU A 237 27.03 12.99 -14.78
C LEU A 237 26.85 11.96 -15.92
N LEU A 238 27.33 12.29 -17.12
CA LEU A 238 27.21 11.45 -18.32
C LEU A 238 28.41 10.53 -18.53
N ASP A 239 29.55 10.74 -17.86
CA ASP A 239 30.75 9.93 -18.04
C ASP A 239 30.51 8.44 -17.78
N THR A 240 29.84 8.09 -16.67
CA THR A 240 29.55 6.68 -16.35
C THR A 240 28.56 6.04 -17.33
N PRO A 241 27.40 6.68 -17.66
CA PRO A 241 26.52 6.20 -18.73
C PRO A 241 27.22 6.05 -20.09
N ARG A 242 28.06 7.01 -20.50
CA ARG A 242 28.83 6.95 -21.75
C ARG A 242 29.78 5.76 -21.74
N GLN A 243 30.56 5.58 -20.68
CA GLN A 243 31.47 4.44 -20.55
C GLN A 243 30.72 3.09 -20.58
N ARG A 244 29.51 3.01 -20.00
CA ARG A 244 28.68 1.80 -20.08
C ARG A 244 28.20 1.54 -21.51
N LEU A 245 27.78 2.58 -22.23
CA LEU A 245 27.38 2.48 -23.63
C LEU A 245 28.55 2.07 -24.52
N ASP A 246 29.73 2.65 -24.32
CA ASP A 246 30.94 2.31 -25.08
C ASP A 246 31.31 0.84 -24.88
N ARG A 247 31.36 0.36 -23.62
CA ARG A 247 31.59 -1.06 -23.30
C ARG A 247 30.55 -1.99 -23.92
N ALA A 248 29.27 -1.59 -23.92
CA ALA A 248 28.22 -2.38 -24.55
C ALA A 248 28.42 -2.44 -26.07
N THR A 249 28.78 -1.31 -26.68
CA THR A 249 29.03 -1.16 -28.11
C THR A 249 30.23 -2.00 -28.56
N GLU A 250 31.32 -2.01 -27.80
CA GLU A 250 32.50 -2.83 -28.09
C GLU A 250 32.23 -4.33 -27.95
N ARG A 251 31.42 -4.74 -26.96
CA ARG A 251 31.16 -6.17 -26.68
C ARG A 251 30.07 -6.77 -27.58
N LEU A 252 29.16 -5.94 -28.08
CA LEU A 252 28.01 -6.40 -28.87
C LEU A 252 28.41 -7.20 -30.13
N PRO A 253 29.36 -6.77 -30.98
CA PRO A 253 29.75 -7.52 -32.18
C PRO A 253 30.29 -8.92 -31.87
N ALA A 254 31.16 -9.04 -30.88
CA ALA A 254 31.72 -10.32 -30.46
C ALA A 254 30.64 -11.25 -29.86
N ALA A 255 29.73 -10.68 -29.06
CA ALA A 255 28.60 -11.43 -28.50
C ALA A 255 27.65 -11.93 -29.60
N LEU A 256 27.32 -11.09 -30.59
CA LEU A 256 26.49 -11.47 -31.73
C LEU A 256 27.16 -12.54 -32.59
N THR A 257 28.46 -12.41 -32.85
CA THR A 257 29.25 -13.41 -33.61
C THR A 257 29.26 -14.75 -32.88
N ARG A 258 29.52 -14.75 -31.57
CA ARG A 258 29.49 -15.96 -30.74
C ARG A 258 28.09 -16.58 -30.71
N ALA A 259 27.04 -15.76 -30.57
CA ALA A 259 25.66 -16.24 -30.61
C ALA A 259 25.32 -16.90 -31.96
N ALA A 260 25.76 -16.31 -33.07
CA ALA A 260 25.59 -16.87 -34.41
C ALA A 260 26.35 -18.20 -34.56
N GLN A 261 27.60 -18.28 -34.08
CA GLN A 261 28.39 -19.51 -34.10
C GLN A 261 27.73 -20.64 -33.30
N VAL A 262 27.26 -20.37 -32.07
CA VAL A 262 26.57 -21.36 -31.23
C VAL A 262 25.30 -21.86 -31.91
N LYS A 263 24.49 -20.95 -32.49
CA LYS A 263 23.28 -21.33 -33.25
C LYS A 263 23.63 -22.18 -34.48
N ARG A 264 24.71 -21.85 -35.19
CA ARG A 264 25.18 -22.61 -36.37
C ARG A 264 25.68 -24.00 -35.98
N LEU A 265 26.40 -24.13 -34.87
CA LEU A 265 26.82 -25.42 -34.29
C LEU A 265 25.60 -26.29 -33.96
N ARG A 266 24.64 -25.75 -33.21
CA ARG A 266 23.40 -26.47 -32.86
C ARG A 266 22.60 -26.89 -34.10
N LEU A 267 22.51 -26.02 -35.11
CA LEU A 267 21.89 -26.35 -36.39
C LEU A 267 22.66 -27.48 -37.09
N SER A 268 23.99 -27.44 -37.09
CA SER A 268 24.84 -28.48 -37.67
C SER A 268 24.69 -29.83 -36.96
N GLU A 269 24.57 -29.84 -35.64
CA GLU A 269 24.33 -31.07 -34.85
C GLU A 269 22.98 -31.70 -35.19
N VAL A 270 21.91 -30.90 -35.18
CA VAL A 270 20.56 -31.38 -35.52
C VAL A 270 20.49 -31.84 -36.99
N SER A 271 21.01 -31.03 -37.92
CA SER A 271 21.00 -31.35 -39.36
C SER A 271 21.95 -32.49 -39.74
N GLY A 272 22.99 -32.78 -38.95
CA GLY A 272 23.89 -33.91 -39.17
C GLY A 272 23.16 -35.25 -39.20
N SER A 273 22.15 -35.42 -38.36
CA SER A 273 21.28 -36.60 -38.33
C SER A 273 20.30 -36.68 -39.52
N LEU A 274 20.02 -35.54 -40.15
CA LEU A 274 19.08 -35.39 -41.27
C LEU A 274 19.79 -35.27 -42.62
N ARG A 275 21.11 -35.47 -42.68
CA ARG A 275 21.85 -35.43 -43.95
C ARG A 275 21.32 -36.52 -44.89
N PRO A 276 21.05 -36.20 -46.17
CA PRO A 276 20.57 -37.17 -47.15
C PRO A 276 21.44 -38.44 -47.21
N ALA A 277 22.76 -38.29 -47.14
CA ALA A 277 23.68 -39.44 -47.13
C ALA A 277 23.50 -40.37 -45.92
N THR A 278 23.26 -39.83 -44.72
CA THR A 278 23.04 -40.63 -43.50
C THR A 278 21.69 -41.35 -43.55
N LEU A 279 20.66 -40.67 -44.05
CA LEU A 279 19.33 -41.23 -44.27
C LEU A 279 19.36 -42.32 -45.35
N MET A 280 20.00 -42.05 -46.49
CA MET A 280 20.20 -43.00 -47.58
C MET A 280 20.96 -44.23 -47.10
N ARG A 281 22.07 -44.05 -46.36
CA ARG A 281 22.80 -45.18 -45.77
C ARG A 281 21.93 -46.02 -44.83
N ARG A 282 21.11 -45.39 -43.97
CA ARG A 282 20.16 -46.14 -43.12
C ARG A 282 19.12 -46.90 -43.94
N VAL A 283 18.63 -46.32 -45.04
CA VAL A 283 17.71 -46.98 -45.97
C VAL A 283 18.41 -48.14 -46.68
N ASP A 284 19.63 -47.96 -47.15
CA ASP A 284 20.40 -48.99 -47.83
C ASP A 284 20.77 -50.14 -46.89
N GLU A 285 21.17 -49.86 -45.65
CA GLU A 285 21.37 -50.89 -44.62
C GLU A 285 20.06 -51.63 -44.30
N ALA A 286 18.92 -50.92 -44.23
CA ALA A 286 17.63 -51.55 -44.03
C ALA A 286 17.23 -52.44 -45.22
N ARG A 287 17.49 -51.99 -46.45
CA ARG A 287 17.30 -52.76 -47.68
C ARG A 287 18.21 -53.99 -47.71
N ALA A 288 19.49 -53.85 -47.36
CA ALA A 288 20.44 -54.95 -47.28
C ALA A 288 20.04 -55.97 -46.20
N ARG A 289 19.60 -55.52 -45.01
CA ARG A 289 19.04 -56.41 -43.97
C ARG A 289 17.79 -57.13 -44.44
N LEU A 290 16.90 -56.45 -45.17
CA LEU A 290 15.72 -57.08 -45.76
C LEU A 290 16.11 -58.11 -46.82
N ALA A 291 17.07 -57.78 -47.69
CA ALA A 291 17.57 -58.68 -48.73
C ALA A 291 18.26 -59.92 -48.12
N ASP A 292 19.09 -59.77 -47.10
CA ASP A 292 19.71 -60.90 -46.38
C ASP A 292 18.64 -61.78 -45.70
N ARG A 293 17.66 -61.18 -45.01
CA ARG A 293 16.55 -61.93 -44.42
C ARG A 293 15.68 -62.62 -45.47
N ALA A 294 15.44 -61.97 -46.60
CA ALA A 294 14.70 -62.56 -47.73
C ALA A 294 15.49 -63.70 -48.39
N ALA A 295 16.81 -63.59 -48.52
CA ALA A 295 17.67 -64.67 -49.02
C ALA A 295 17.71 -65.87 -48.06
N ARG A 296 17.61 -65.63 -46.74
CA ARG A 296 17.48 -66.70 -45.73
C ARG A 296 16.09 -67.35 -45.74
N LEU A 297 15.06 -66.65 -46.20
CA LEU A 297 13.77 -67.24 -46.58
C LEU A 297 13.93 -67.96 -47.92
N ASN A 298 14.77 -68.99 -47.92
CA ASN A 298 15.10 -69.73 -49.13
C ASN A 298 13.92 -70.66 -49.45
N SER A 299 12.99 -70.17 -50.27
CA SER A 299 11.82 -70.93 -50.71
C SER A 299 12.22 -72.27 -51.34
N GLU A 300 13.42 -72.36 -51.92
CA GLU A 300 13.99 -73.59 -52.44
C GLU A 300 14.27 -74.64 -51.36
N LEU A 301 14.71 -74.26 -50.16
CA LEU A 301 14.92 -75.22 -49.06
C LEU A 301 13.60 -75.77 -48.54
N LEU A 302 12.59 -74.90 -48.41
CA LEU A 302 11.22 -75.29 -48.08
C LEU A 302 10.64 -76.21 -49.17
N THR A 303 10.84 -75.88 -50.45
CA THR A 303 10.35 -76.68 -51.58
C THR A 303 11.07 -78.02 -51.68
N ARG A 304 12.38 -78.05 -51.42
CA ARG A 304 13.17 -79.31 -51.34
C ARG A 304 12.75 -80.19 -50.17
N ASP A 305 12.48 -79.62 -49.00
CA ASP A 305 11.98 -80.40 -47.85
C ASP A 305 10.58 -80.97 -48.13
N VAL A 306 9.69 -80.17 -48.73
CA VAL A 306 8.37 -80.62 -49.17
C VAL A 306 8.48 -81.72 -50.22
N ASN A 307 9.34 -81.57 -51.23
CA ASN A 307 9.55 -82.59 -52.26
C ASN A 307 10.15 -83.87 -51.68
N ARG A 308 11.16 -83.78 -50.80
CA ARG A 308 11.71 -84.96 -50.11
C ARG A 308 10.65 -85.72 -49.30
N LYS A 309 9.79 -84.99 -48.58
CA LYS A 309 8.70 -85.60 -47.82
C LYS A 309 7.66 -86.24 -48.75
N ARG A 310 7.42 -85.65 -49.91
CA ARG A 310 6.55 -86.19 -50.96
C ARG A 310 7.13 -87.48 -51.56
N ASP A 311 8.41 -87.49 -51.91
CA ASP A 311 9.10 -88.67 -52.43
C ASP A 311 9.14 -89.81 -51.40
N ALA A 312 9.43 -89.48 -50.13
CA ALA A 312 9.41 -90.45 -49.04
C ALA A 312 8.00 -91.05 -48.85
N PHE A 313 6.95 -90.22 -48.92
CA PHE A 313 5.57 -90.68 -48.88
C PHE A 313 5.24 -91.61 -50.06
N GLU A 314 5.65 -91.25 -51.28
CA GLU A 314 5.46 -92.09 -52.46
C GLU A 314 6.17 -93.45 -52.34
N GLN A 315 7.41 -93.47 -51.83
CA GLN A 315 8.15 -94.71 -51.59
C GLN A 315 7.47 -95.61 -50.55
N ILE A 316 7.01 -95.03 -49.44
CA ILE A 316 6.27 -95.77 -48.41
C ILE A 316 4.96 -96.31 -48.99
N SER A 317 4.23 -95.50 -49.76
CA SER A 317 2.98 -95.90 -50.41
C SER A 317 3.17 -97.01 -51.45
N ALA A 318 4.24 -96.93 -52.25
CA ALA A 318 4.60 -97.97 -53.21
C ALA A 318 5.02 -99.28 -52.53
N ARG A 319 5.78 -99.20 -51.43
CA ARG A 319 6.16 -100.36 -50.61
C ARG A 319 4.92 -101.01 -49.98
N LEU A 320 4.02 -100.20 -49.40
CA LEU A 320 2.75 -100.67 -48.84
C LEU A 320 1.92 -101.38 -49.91
N SER A 321 1.78 -100.77 -51.09
CA SER A 321 1.05 -101.35 -52.23
C SER A 321 1.67 -102.66 -52.70
N ARG A 322 3.00 -102.78 -52.73
CA ARG A 322 3.70 -104.01 -53.13
C ARG A 322 3.52 -105.13 -52.11
N VAL A 323 3.63 -104.82 -50.82
CA VAL A 323 3.40 -105.78 -49.74
C VAL A 323 1.94 -106.24 -49.73
N ALA A 324 1.00 -105.30 -49.88
CA ALA A 324 -0.43 -105.62 -49.98
C ALA A 324 -0.72 -106.55 -51.16
N LYS A 325 -0.19 -106.24 -52.36
CA LYS A 325 -0.32 -107.13 -53.55
C LYS A 325 0.30 -108.50 -53.32
N GLY A 326 1.51 -108.55 -52.72
CA GLY A 326 2.18 -109.82 -52.41
C GLY A 326 1.43 -110.67 -51.39
N GLN A 327 0.84 -110.05 -50.38
CA GLN A 327 0.04 -110.72 -49.35
C GLN A 327 -1.26 -111.28 -49.93
N VAL A 328 -1.97 -110.51 -50.76
CA VAL A 328 -3.17 -110.96 -51.48
C VAL A 328 -2.84 -112.12 -52.41
N GLN A 329 -1.74 -112.05 -53.15
CA GLN A 329 -1.29 -113.15 -54.01
C GLN A 329 -0.89 -114.40 -53.19
N GLY A 330 -0.25 -114.21 -52.04
CA GLY A 330 0.10 -115.28 -51.12
C GLY A 330 -1.14 -116.00 -50.58
N TRP A 331 -2.17 -115.25 -50.18
CA TRP A 331 -3.47 -115.81 -49.79
C TRP A 331 -4.13 -116.57 -50.93
N ALA A 332 -4.14 -116.01 -52.14
CA ALA A 332 -4.69 -116.66 -53.33
C ALA A 332 -4.00 -118.00 -53.62
N ASN A 333 -2.66 -118.03 -53.61
CA ASN A 333 -1.88 -119.25 -53.82
C ASN A 333 -2.15 -120.29 -52.73
N ARG A 334 -2.28 -119.86 -51.46
CA ARG A 334 -2.58 -120.75 -50.32
C ARG A 334 -3.97 -121.36 -50.44
N LEU A 335 -4.96 -120.57 -50.87
CA LEU A 335 -6.31 -121.03 -51.18
C LEU A 335 -6.29 -122.09 -52.29
N GLN A 336 -5.51 -121.84 -53.35
CA GLN A 336 -5.37 -122.76 -54.48
C GLN A 336 -4.66 -124.07 -54.10
N ALA A 337 -3.66 -124.02 -53.23
CA ALA A 337 -2.99 -125.21 -52.69
C ALA A 337 -3.93 -126.03 -51.78
N LEU A 338 -4.72 -125.37 -50.92
CA LEU A 338 -5.74 -126.04 -50.12
C LEU A 338 -6.81 -126.70 -51.00
N GLU A 339 -7.21 -126.07 -52.11
CA GLU A 339 -8.13 -126.69 -53.06
C GLU A 339 -7.53 -127.94 -53.73
N ARG A 340 -6.23 -127.93 -54.09
CA ARG A 340 -5.55 -129.12 -54.61
C ARG A 340 -5.48 -130.27 -53.59
N ILE A 341 -5.25 -129.94 -52.32
CA ILE A 341 -5.27 -130.92 -51.21
C ILE A 341 -6.68 -131.49 -51.02
N ARG A 342 -7.72 -130.64 -51.08
CA ARG A 342 -9.12 -131.06 -51.02
C ARG A 342 -9.47 -132.02 -52.16
N GLN A 343 -8.95 -131.79 -53.37
CA GLN A 343 -9.15 -132.66 -54.53
C GLN A 343 -8.45 -134.01 -54.38
N THR A 344 -7.23 -134.04 -53.82
CA THR A 344 -6.46 -135.29 -53.64
C THR A 344 -6.95 -136.15 -52.48
N LEU A 345 -7.50 -135.56 -51.42
CA LEU A 345 -8.14 -136.28 -50.31
C LEU A 345 -9.62 -136.61 -50.58
N GLY A 346 -10.19 -136.07 -51.65
CA GLY A 346 -11.55 -136.36 -52.08
C GLY A 346 -11.67 -137.76 -52.66
N TYR A 347 -12.72 -138.49 -52.28
CA TYR A 347 -12.94 -139.88 -52.71
C TYR A 347 -13.08 -140.08 -54.24
N LYS A 348 -13.27 -138.98 -54.99
CA LYS A 348 -13.36 -138.99 -56.46
C LYS A 348 -12.03 -139.36 -57.13
N GLU A 349 -10.89 -138.91 -56.62
CA GLU A 349 -9.59 -139.31 -57.20
C GLU A 349 -9.14 -140.71 -56.80
N THR A 350 -9.72 -141.27 -55.73
CA THR A 350 -9.57 -142.69 -55.42
C THR A 350 -10.42 -143.57 -56.34
N LEU A 351 -11.61 -143.11 -56.77
CA LEU A 351 -12.41 -143.76 -57.82
C LEU A 351 -11.65 -143.79 -59.17
N ASN A 352 -10.99 -142.69 -59.55
CA ASN A 352 -10.17 -142.62 -60.77
C ASN A 352 -8.94 -143.56 -60.76
N ARG A 353 -8.50 -144.03 -59.58
CA ARG A 353 -7.39 -144.98 -59.43
C ARG A 353 -7.81 -146.45 -59.49
N GLY A 354 -9.06 -146.74 -59.86
CA GLY A 354 -9.55 -148.10 -60.12
C GLY A 354 -10.23 -148.79 -58.94
N TYR A 355 -10.48 -148.09 -57.83
CA TYR A 355 -11.29 -148.59 -56.72
C TYR A 355 -12.76 -148.22 -56.94
N ALA A 356 -13.68 -149.06 -56.45
CA ALA A 356 -15.12 -148.80 -56.55
C ALA A 356 -15.73 -148.66 -55.15
N VAL A 357 -16.61 -147.67 -54.95
CA VAL A 357 -17.29 -147.46 -53.67
C VAL A 357 -18.62 -148.20 -53.70
N VAL A 358 -18.80 -149.16 -52.80
CA VAL A 358 -20.05 -149.92 -52.68
C VAL A 358 -20.94 -149.23 -51.66
N ARG A 359 -22.15 -148.86 -52.07
CA ARG A 359 -23.21 -148.33 -51.21
C ARG A 359 -24.35 -149.34 -51.11
N GLY A 360 -24.94 -149.47 -49.92
CA GLY A 360 -26.14 -150.26 -49.67
C GLY A 360 -27.17 -149.38 -48.98
N ASP A 361 -28.36 -149.27 -49.56
CA ASP A 361 -29.47 -148.44 -49.04
C ASP A 361 -29.08 -146.97 -48.72
N GLY A 362 -28.16 -146.40 -49.51
CA GLY A 362 -27.71 -145.00 -49.42
C GLY A 362 -26.38 -144.79 -48.68
N ASP A 363 -26.02 -145.71 -47.78
CA ASP A 363 -24.81 -145.61 -46.96
C ASP A 363 -23.65 -146.43 -47.52
N VAL A 364 -22.42 -146.00 -47.22
CA VAL A 364 -21.19 -146.67 -47.68
C VAL A 364 -21.01 -147.97 -46.90
N VAL A 365 -20.91 -149.08 -47.63
CA VAL A 365 -20.76 -150.41 -47.06
C VAL A 365 -19.32 -150.87 -47.21
N THR A 366 -18.61 -151.01 -46.09
CA THR A 366 -17.18 -151.32 -46.07
C THR A 366 -16.87 -152.78 -45.69
N THR A 367 -17.88 -153.59 -45.37
CA THR A 367 -17.69 -154.98 -44.92
C THR A 367 -18.64 -155.97 -45.62
N ALA A 368 -18.16 -157.18 -45.89
CA ALA A 368 -18.92 -158.22 -46.61
C ALA A 368 -20.19 -158.70 -45.87
N LYS A 369 -20.22 -158.60 -44.53
CA LYS A 369 -21.42 -158.93 -43.72
C LYS A 369 -22.56 -157.92 -43.94
N ALA A 370 -22.22 -156.64 -44.05
CA ALA A 370 -23.19 -155.58 -44.29
C ALA A 370 -23.72 -155.62 -45.74
N ALA A 371 -22.88 -155.98 -46.71
CA ALA A 371 -23.30 -156.16 -48.10
C ALA A 371 -24.34 -157.27 -48.29
N LYS A 372 -24.28 -158.36 -47.50
CA LYS A 372 -25.27 -159.46 -47.55
C LYS A 372 -26.64 -159.13 -46.95
N LYS A 373 -26.74 -158.06 -46.15
CA LYS A 373 -27.99 -157.64 -45.48
C LYS A 373 -28.74 -156.53 -46.24
N ALA A 374 -28.06 -155.83 -47.15
CA ALA A 374 -28.64 -154.72 -47.90
C ALA A 374 -29.59 -155.22 -48.99
N ALA A 375 -30.72 -154.54 -49.18
CA ALA A 375 -31.74 -154.94 -50.15
C ALA A 375 -31.32 -154.62 -51.60
N SER A 376 -30.44 -153.63 -51.79
CA SER A 376 -29.85 -153.26 -53.07
C SER A 376 -28.42 -152.76 -52.89
N LEU A 377 -27.53 -153.11 -53.82
CA LEU A 377 -26.13 -152.66 -53.81
C LEU A 377 -25.87 -151.80 -55.04
N GLU A 378 -25.33 -150.60 -54.82
CA GLU A 378 -24.95 -149.67 -55.87
C GLU A 378 -23.44 -149.44 -55.81
N ILE A 379 -22.75 -149.71 -56.91
CA ILE A 379 -21.30 -149.57 -57.02
C ILE A 379 -21.02 -148.30 -57.81
N GLU A 380 -20.35 -147.34 -57.18
CA GLU A 380 -19.90 -146.10 -57.80
C GLU A 380 -18.49 -146.30 -58.36
N PHE A 381 -18.34 -146.09 -59.68
CA PHE A 381 -17.08 -146.02 -60.41
C PHE A 381 -16.77 -144.57 -60.78
N ALA A 382 -15.55 -144.32 -61.25
CA ALA A 382 -15.07 -143.01 -61.70
C ALA A 382 -15.99 -142.34 -62.74
N ASP A 383 -16.59 -143.14 -63.61
CA ASP A 383 -17.36 -142.73 -64.77
C ASP A 383 -18.87 -142.89 -64.60
N GLY A 384 -19.35 -143.47 -63.48
CA GLY A 384 -20.78 -143.59 -63.21
C GLY A 384 -21.11 -144.55 -62.08
N ARG A 385 -22.39 -144.54 -61.67
CA ARG A 385 -22.94 -145.48 -60.69
C ARG A 385 -23.60 -146.65 -61.39
N TYR A 386 -23.36 -147.85 -60.89
CA TYR A 386 -23.91 -149.10 -61.42
C TYR A 386 -24.62 -149.87 -60.32
N ALA A 387 -25.94 -149.97 -60.43
CA ALA A 387 -26.77 -150.76 -59.51
C ALA A 387 -26.62 -152.25 -59.83
N VAL A 388 -26.09 -153.02 -58.88
CA VAL A 388 -25.97 -154.47 -59.00
C VAL A 388 -27.29 -155.09 -58.58
N GLY A 389 -28.09 -155.50 -59.58
CA GLY A 389 -29.38 -156.18 -59.36
C GLY A 389 -30.57 -155.60 -60.13
N ALA A 390 -30.42 -154.50 -60.86
CA ALA A 390 -31.52 -153.90 -61.61
C ALA A 390 -31.26 -153.88 -63.13
N LYS A 391 -32.19 -154.46 -63.88
CA LYS A 391 -32.21 -154.53 -65.36
C LYS A 391 -32.18 -153.14 -66.00
N ALA A 392 -31.47 -153.07 -67.14
CA ALA A 392 -31.18 -151.89 -67.94
C ALA A 392 -32.41 -151.05 -68.35
N ALA A 393 -32.21 -149.74 -68.48
CA ALA A 393 -33.06 -148.86 -69.30
C ALA A 393 -32.30 -147.60 -69.78
N PRO A 394 -32.71 -146.96 -70.90
CA PRO A 394 -31.84 -146.17 -71.77
C PRO A 394 -32.01 -144.64 -71.70
N ARG A 395 -30.94 -143.97 -72.18
CA ARG A 395 -30.79 -142.62 -72.79
C ARG A 395 -31.91 -141.57 -72.65
N LYS A 396 -31.49 -140.36 -72.27
CA LYS A 396 -31.92 -138.98 -72.69
C LYS A 396 -31.06 -137.97 -71.92
N ALA A 397 -30.90 -136.68 -72.21
CA ALA A 397 -30.96 -135.79 -73.37
C ALA A 397 -30.45 -134.41 -72.85
N LYS A 398 -29.96 -133.54 -73.74
CA LYS A 398 -29.46 -132.17 -73.44
C LYS A 398 -30.52 -131.24 -72.80
N PRO A 399 -30.07 -130.21 -72.07
CA PRO A 399 -30.58 -128.82 -72.24
C PRO A 399 -29.41 -127.81 -72.42
N LYS A 400 -29.42 -126.77 -73.27
CA LYS A 400 -30.27 -125.59 -73.59
C LYS A 400 -29.73 -124.31 -72.93
N GLU A 401 -29.53 -123.27 -73.75
CA GLU A 401 -28.95 -121.94 -73.48
C GLU A 401 -29.81 -121.02 -72.59
N THR A 402 -29.17 -120.04 -71.93
CA THR A 402 -29.69 -118.69 -71.61
C THR A 402 -28.53 -117.68 -71.40
N PRO A 403 -28.75 -116.35 -71.58
CA PRO A 403 -27.75 -115.45 -72.21
C PRO A 403 -27.31 -114.27 -71.27
N PRO A 404 -26.76 -113.09 -71.74
CA PRO A 404 -25.67 -112.36 -71.09
C PRO A 404 -26.13 -111.19 -70.18
N ASP A 405 -25.22 -110.60 -69.40
CA ASP A 405 -25.51 -109.29 -68.78
C ASP A 405 -24.38 -108.26 -68.95
N GLN A 406 -24.81 -107.06 -69.33
CA GLN A 406 -24.05 -105.86 -69.61
C GLN A 406 -23.71 -105.11 -68.31
N GLY A 407 -22.78 -104.15 -68.40
CA GLY A 407 -22.20 -103.44 -67.25
C GLY A 407 -22.98 -102.22 -66.75
N SER A 408 -22.40 -101.51 -65.77
CA SER A 408 -22.42 -100.04 -65.70
C SER A 408 -21.49 -99.50 -64.61
N LEU A 409 -20.87 -98.37 -64.94
CA LEU A 409 -20.13 -97.42 -64.10
C LEU A 409 -20.89 -97.00 -62.82
N PHE A 410 -20.14 -96.74 -61.74
CA PHE A 410 -20.00 -95.42 -61.09
C PHE A 410 -18.73 -95.38 -60.23
#